data_AF-A0A4W4F0X8-F1
#
_entry.id   AF-A0A4W4F0X8-F1
#
_cell.length_a   1.000
_cell.length_b   1.000
_cell.length_c   1.000
_cell.angle_alpha   90.00
_cell.angle_beta   90.00
_cell.angle_gamma   90.00
#
_symmetry.space_group_name_H-M   'P 1'
#
loop_
_entity.id
_entity.type
_entity.pdbx_description
1 polymer ?
#
loop_
_entity_poly.entity_id
_entity_poly.type
_entity_poly.pdbx_seq_one_letter_code
_entity_poly.pdbx_strand_id
1 'polypeptide(L)'
;MLAVSVDVKTKTVMFQDGYKMEYRKLFIATGSRPRTINYKGKDIGNVFHLRTPEDANSIARLAGSRNAVIVGTSFTGMEVAAALTDKAHSVSVIGIDAVPFRKALGEKVGKSLMRLFEGNRVKFYMLNEVSEMRGHHGQLKEVVLKSGKVLRADVCVIGTGEWPRWLLLLL
;
A
#
# COMPACT_ATOMS: atom_id res chain seq x y z
N MET A 1 -4.67 13.88 -21.53
CA MET A 1 -5.13 12.91 -22.54
C MET A 1 -4.92 11.50 -21.96
N LEU A 2 -5.97 10.90 -21.38
CA LEU A 2 -5.92 9.59 -20.71
C LEU A 2 -6.54 8.53 -21.63
N ALA A 3 -5.81 7.48 -21.98
CA ALA A 3 -6.36 6.35 -22.72
C ALA A 3 -7.31 5.54 -21.82
N VAL A 4 -8.46 5.13 -22.34
CA VAL A 4 -9.51 4.41 -21.58
C VAL A 4 -9.87 3.04 -22.16
N SER A 5 -9.65 2.81 -23.46
CA SER A 5 -9.80 1.48 -24.07
C SER A 5 -8.91 1.30 -25.30
N VAL A 6 -8.67 0.04 -25.67
CA VAL A 6 -7.93 -0.36 -26.86
C VAL A 6 -8.75 -1.42 -27.59
N ASP A 7 -9.12 -1.15 -28.84
CA ASP A 7 -9.67 -2.16 -29.73
C ASP A 7 -8.55 -2.74 -30.60
N VAL A 8 -8.19 -3.99 -30.33
CA VAL A 8 -7.10 -4.68 -31.05
C VAL A 8 -7.49 -5.15 -32.45
N LYS A 9 -8.80 -5.26 -32.75
CA LYS A 9 -9.30 -5.64 -34.07
C LYS A 9 -9.25 -4.46 -35.02
N THR A 10 -9.75 -3.31 -34.58
CA THR A 10 -9.72 -2.05 -35.36
C THR A 10 -8.43 -1.26 -35.17
N LYS A 11 -7.53 -1.74 -34.30
CA LYS A 11 -6.26 -1.08 -33.94
C LYS A 11 -6.44 0.38 -33.55
N THR A 12 -7.39 0.64 -32.65
CA THR A 12 -7.74 1.99 -32.22
C THR A 12 -7.64 2.12 -30.70
N VAL A 13 -7.06 3.23 -30.22
CA VAL A 13 -7.10 3.64 -28.82
C VAL A 13 -8.18 4.72 -28.64
N MET A 14 -9.02 4.56 -27.63
CA MET A 14 -9.98 5.57 -27.22
C MET A 14 -9.47 6.33 -26.00
N PHE A 15 -9.64 7.65 -26.02
CA PHE A 15 -9.27 8.53 -24.93
C PHE A 15 -10.51 9.01 -24.16
N GLN A 16 -10.30 9.45 -22.92
CA GLN A 16 -11.38 9.86 -22.01
C GLN A 16 -12.22 11.03 -22.55
N ASP A 17 -11.64 11.87 -23.42
CA ASP A 17 -12.30 12.97 -24.10
C ASP A 17 -13.09 12.54 -25.36
N GLY A 18 -13.15 11.24 -25.64
CA GLY A 18 -13.81 10.67 -26.81
C GLY A 18 -12.94 10.64 -28.07
N TYR A 19 -11.73 11.19 -28.03
CA TYR A 19 -10.80 11.13 -29.16
C TYR A 19 -10.41 9.66 -29.45
N LYS A 20 -10.26 9.34 -30.73
CA LYS A 20 -9.85 8.02 -31.22
C LYS A 20 -8.58 8.15 -32.03
N MET A 21 -7.62 7.27 -31.77
CA MET A 21 -6.34 7.25 -32.47
C MET A 21 -6.05 5.85 -32.98
N GLU A 22 -5.85 5.72 -34.29
CA GLU A 22 -5.41 4.47 -34.90
C GLU A 22 -3.91 4.22 -34.63
N TYR A 23 -3.52 2.95 -34.55
CA TYR A 23 -2.14 2.57 -34.35
C TYR A 23 -1.69 1.44 -35.28
N ARG A 24 -0.42 1.46 -35.67
CA ARG A 24 0.23 0.32 -36.35
C ARG A 24 0.81 -0.69 -35.37
N LYS A 25 1.42 -0.19 -34.30
CA LYS A 25 1.94 -0.95 -33.16
C LYS A 25 1.56 -0.22 -31.88
N LEU A 26 1.22 -0.97 -30.83
CA LEU A 26 0.85 -0.43 -29.53
C LEU A 26 1.79 -0.98 -28.46
N PHE A 27 2.34 -0.10 -27.63
CA PHE A 27 3.13 -0.45 -26.46
C PHE A 27 2.35 -0.11 -25.18
N ILE A 28 2.04 -1.12 -24.36
CA ILE A 28 1.28 -0.94 -23.13
C ILE A 28 2.24 -0.78 -21.97
N ALA A 29 2.33 0.45 -21.45
CA ALA A 29 3.16 0.81 -20.31
C ALA A 29 2.34 1.46 -19.18
N THR A 30 1.11 0.97 -18.96
CA THR A 30 0.16 1.51 -17.95
C THR A 30 0.53 1.19 -16.51
N GLY A 31 1.58 0.42 -16.30
CA GLY A 31 2.07 0.00 -15.00
C GLY A 31 1.01 -0.74 -14.19
N SER A 32 0.93 -0.37 -12.92
CA SER A 32 0.15 -1.06 -11.90
C SER A 32 -0.67 -0.06 -11.08
N ARG A 33 -1.56 -0.60 -10.24
CA ARG A 33 -2.31 0.14 -9.22
C ARG A 33 -2.20 -0.60 -7.88
N PRO A 34 -2.24 0.10 -6.74
CA PRO A 34 -2.30 -0.57 -5.45
C PRO A 34 -3.45 -1.58 -5.40
N ARG A 35 -3.21 -2.74 -4.81
CA ARG A 35 -4.26 -3.73 -4.60
C ARG A 35 -5.28 -3.15 -3.63
N THR A 36 -6.49 -2.89 -4.11
CA THR A 36 -7.59 -2.43 -3.25
C THR A 36 -8.04 -3.59 -2.36
N ILE A 37 -7.84 -3.44 -1.05
CA ILE A 37 -8.42 -4.33 -0.05
C ILE A 37 -9.50 -3.52 0.67
N ASN A 38 -10.71 -4.05 0.71
CA ASN A 38 -11.86 -3.35 1.27
C ASN A 38 -11.90 -3.50 2.79
N TYR A 39 -11.04 -2.76 3.50
CA TYR A 39 -11.11 -2.67 4.96
C TYR A 39 -12.28 -1.78 5.38
N LYS A 40 -12.96 -2.15 6.48
CA LYS A 40 -13.91 -1.25 7.13
C LYS A 40 -13.17 -0.01 7.62
N GLY A 41 -13.68 1.18 7.30
CA GLY A 41 -13.04 2.44 7.67
C GLY A 41 -11.84 2.86 6.80
N LYS A 42 -11.63 2.24 5.63
CA LYS A 42 -10.53 2.61 4.71
C LYS A 42 -10.60 4.05 4.21
N ASP A 43 -11.78 4.65 4.17
CA ASP A 43 -12.03 6.00 3.63
C ASP A 43 -11.82 7.11 4.69
N ILE A 44 -11.43 6.72 5.91
CA ILE A 44 -11.04 7.64 6.98
C ILE A 44 -9.73 8.35 6.59
N GLY A 45 -9.61 9.63 6.97
CA GLY A 45 -8.39 10.41 6.75
C GLY A 45 -7.15 9.79 7.41
N ASN A 46 -5.98 10.12 6.86
CA ASN A 46 -4.66 9.60 7.25
C ASN A 46 -4.41 8.11 6.94
N VAL A 47 -5.21 7.52 6.06
CA VAL A 47 -4.95 6.21 5.45
C VAL A 47 -4.41 6.43 4.04
N PHE A 48 -3.20 5.95 3.77
CA PHE A 48 -2.48 6.23 2.52
C PHE A 48 -2.12 4.96 1.75
N HIS A 49 -2.01 5.11 0.44
CA HIS A 49 -1.13 4.29 -0.39
C HIS A 49 0.08 5.15 -0.77
N LEU A 50 1.26 4.55 -0.92
CA LEU A 50 2.44 5.25 -1.42
C LEU A 50 2.59 4.98 -2.91
N ARG A 51 2.26 5.95 -3.77
CA ARG A 51 2.45 5.84 -5.23
C ARG A 51 3.12 7.05 -5.86
N THR A 52 2.88 8.23 -5.29
CA THR A 52 3.37 9.52 -5.78
C THR A 52 4.31 10.18 -4.77
N PRO A 53 5.17 11.11 -5.21
CA PRO A 53 5.96 11.94 -4.31
C PRO A 53 5.08 12.71 -3.30
N GLU A 54 3.88 13.13 -3.72
CA GLU A 54 2.91 13.83 -2.87
C GLU A 54 2.41 12.94 -1.72
N ASP A 55 2.19 11.65 -1.99
CA ASP A 55 1.87 10.65 -0.96
C ASP A 55 3.02 10.55 0.06
N ALA A 56 4.26 10.43 -0.45
CA ALA A 56 5.46 10.31 0.39
C ALA A 56 5.62 11.52 1.34
N ASN A 57 5.47 12.73 0.79
CA ASN A 57 5.54 13.98 1.55
C ASN A 57 4.44 14.07 2.61
N SER A 58 3.22 13.63 2.27
CA SER A 58 2.09 13.64 3.20
C SER A 58 2.29 12.65 4.34
N ILE A 59 2.74 11.42 4.04
CA ILE A 59 3.06 10.39 5.02
C ILE A 59 4.18 10.89 5.96
N ALA A 60 5.28 11.38 5.41
CA ALA A 60 6.42 11.84 6.21
C ALA A 60 6.06 12.99 7.15
N ARG A 61 5.27 13.96 6.67
CA ARG A 61 4.80 15.09 7.48
C ARG A 61 3.88 14.65 8.62
N LEU A 62 2.92 13.76 8.33
CA LEU A 62 1.94 13.34 9.33
C LEU A 62 2.50 12.34 10.34
N ALA A 63 3.44 11.50 9.94
CA ALA A 63 4.01 10.48 10.81
C ALA A 63 4.96 11.05 11.88
N GLY A 64 5.46 12.27 11.70
CA GLY A 64 6.38 12.93 12.64
C GLY A 64 5.90 12.89 14.09
N SER A 65 6.65 12.22 14.95
CA SER A 65 6.35 12.02 16.38
C SER A 65 4.97 11.37 16.67
N ARG A 66 4.38 10.66 15.71
CA ARG A 66 3.09 9.97 15.86
C ARG A 66 3.19 8.45 15.69
N ASN A 67 2.09 7.73 15.89
CA ASN A 67 2.06 6.28 15.72
C ASN A 67 1.74 5.92 14.27
N ALA A 68 2.67 5.25 13.60
CA ALA A 68 2.52 4.79 12.23
C ALA A 68 2.22 3.29 12.19
N VAL A 69 1.18 2.91 11.45
CA VAL A 69 0.84 1.51 11.15
C VAL A 69 1.03 1.24 9.66
N ILE A 70 1.76 0.20 9.32
CA ILE A 70 1.97 -0.26 7.97
C ILE A 70 1.23 -1.58 7.80
N VAL A 71 0.36 -1.66 6.80
CA VAL A 71 -0.40 -2.86 6.45
C VAL A 71 0.26 -3.52 5.24
N GLY A 72 0.85 -4.69 5.44
CA GLY A 72 1.52 -5.46 4.41
C GLY A 72 3.04 -5.44 4.52
N THR A 73 3.66 -6.57 4.15
CA THR A 73 5.11 -6.82 4.24
C THR A 73 5.76 -6.93 2.86
N SER A 74 5.28 -6.10 1.92
CA SER A 74 5.91 -5.93 0.59
C SER A 74 7.09 -4.96 0.66
N PHE A 75 7.82 -4.80 -0.45
CA PHE A 75 8.91 -3.82 -0.55
C PHE A 75 8.48 -2.42 -0.16
N THR A 76 7.40 -1.90 -0.73
CA THR A 76 6.88 -0.58 -0.40
C THR A 76 6.53 -0.43 1.08
N GLY A 77 5.88 -1.43 1.68
CA GLY A 77 5.53 -1.39 3.10
C GLY A 77 6.77 -1.36 4.00
N MET A 78 7.76 -2.20 3.69
CA MET A 78 8.98 -2.30 4.47
C MET A 78 9.90 -1.09 4.29
N GLU A 79 9.99 -0.49 3.10
CA GLU A 79 10.73 0.75 2.86
C GLU A 79 10.10 1.92 3.62
N VAL A 80 8.77 2.02 3.65
CA VAL A 80 8.05 3.01 4.47
C VAL A 80 8.35 2.79 5.96
N ALA A 81 8.27 1.55 6.44
CA ALA A 81 8.58 1.25 7.83
C ALA A 81 10.02 1.66 8.21
N ALA A 82 10.99 1.40 7.33
CA ALA A 82 12.37 1.83 7.51
C ALA A 82 12.48 3.36 7.55
N ALA A 83 11.89 4.06 6.57
CA ALA A 83 11.96 5.51 6.46
C ALA A 83 11.29 6.27 7.62
N LEU A 84 10.33 5.64 8.31
CA LEU A 84 9.62 6.21 9.44
C LEU A 84 10.23 5.88 10.80
N THR A 85 11.19 4.95 10.87
CA THR A 85 11.77 4.48 12.13
C THR A 85 12.31 5.61 13.00
N ASP A 86 12.99 6.59 12.39
CA ASP A 86 13.61 7.71 13.12
C ASP A 86 12.75 8.99 13.13
N LYS A 87 11.56 8.94 12.53
CA LYS A 87 10.67 10.09 12.38
C LYS A 87 9.39 9.94 13.20
N ALA A 88 8.84 8.73 13.24
CA ALA A 88 7.63 8.40 13.97
C ALA A 88 7.92 8.12 15.45
N HIS A 89 6.91 8.30 16.31
CA HIS A 89 6.99 7.87 17.70
C HIS A 89 7.01 6.34 17.81
N SER A 90 6.23 5.66 16.97
CA SER A 90 6.25 4.21 16.88
C SER A 90 5.91 3.75 15.46
N VAL A 91 6.46 2.59 15.08
CA VAL A 91 6.20 1.94 13.79
C VAL A 91 5.73 0.51 14.04
N SER A 92 4.54 0.19 13.56
CA SER A 92 3.95 -1.15 13.65
C SER A 92 3.68 -1.70 12.25
N VAL A 93 4.11 -2.94 11.97
CA VAL A 93 3.89 -3.59 10.67
C VAL A 93 2.98 -4.79 10.85
N ILE A 94 1.94 -4.89 10.03
CA ILE A 94 0.98 -6.01 10.05
C ILE A 94 1.23 -6.86 8.80
N GLY A 95 1.36 -8.17 8.97
CA GLY A 95 1.61 -9.11 7.89
C GLY A 95 0.76 -10.37 8.01
N ILE A 96 0.25 -10.85 6.88
CA ILE A 96 -0.52 -12.11 6.81
C ILE A 96 0.38 -13.36 6.78
N ASP A 97 1.63 -13.19 6.35
CA ASP A 97 2.64 -14.23 6.33
C ASP A 97 3.37 -14.31 7.69
N ALA A 98 4.14 -15.38 7.90
CA ALA A 98 4.93 -15.56 9.12
C ALA A 98 6.15 -14.61 9.18
N VAL A 99 6.66 -14.16 8.03
CA VAL A 99 7.82 -13.25 7.92
C VAL A 99 7.65 -12.30 6.74
N PRO A 100 8.30 -11.11 6.75
CA PRO A 100 8.32 -10.24 5.60
C PRO A 100 8.99 -10.90 4.40
N PHE A 101 8.59 -10.49 3.19
CA PHE A 101 9.14 -11.00 1.93
C PHE A 101 9.08 -12.52 1.72
N ARG A 102 8.27 -13.27 2.49
CA ARG A 102 8.25 -14.74 2.44
C ARG A 102 8.14 -15.29 1.01
N LYS A 103 7.25 -14.70 0.20
CA LYS A 103 7.02 -15.12 -1.20
C LYS A 103 8.16 -14.77 -2.16
N ALA A 104 8.91 -13.70 -1.88
CA ALA A 104 9.95 -13.20 -2.78
C ALA A 104 11.35 -13.73 -2.42
N LEU A 105 11.65 -13.81 -1.12
CA LEU A 105 13.00 -14.09 -0.61
C LEU A 105 13.08 -15.34 0.28
N GLY A 106 11.94 -15.97 0.58
CA GLY A 106 11.86 -17.14 1.43
C GLY A 106 11.97 -16.83 2.93
N GLU A 107 11.78 -17.87 3.74
CA GLU A 107 11.62 -17.71 5.19
C GLU A 107 12.89 -17.29 5.91
N LYS A 108 14.05 -17.87 5.53
CA LYS A 108 15.33 -17.59 6.17
C LYS A 108 15.73 -16.12 6.05
N VAL A 109 15.61 -15.55 4.85
CA VAL A 109 15.89 -14.13 4.59
C VAL A 109 14.87 -13.25 5.29
N GLY A 110 13.58 -13.60 5.21
CA GLY A 110 12.52 -12.88 5.91
C GLY A 110 12.73 -12.78 7.42
N LYS A 111 13.16 -13.87 8.09
CA LYS A 111 13.51 -13.86 9.52
C LYS A 111 14.65 -12.91 9.84
N SER A 112 15.73 -12.93 9.04
CA SER A 112 16.87 -12.03 9.24
C SER A 112 16.49 -10.57 9.08
N LEU A 113 15.70 -10.24 8.05
CA LEU A 113 15.19 -8.88 7.84
C LEU A 113 14.23 -8.45 8.95
N MET A 114 13.34 -9.34 9.40
CA MET A 114 12.44 -9.04 10.51
C MET A 114 13.21 -8.63 11.78
N ARG A 115 14.25 -9.41 12.15
CA ARG A 115 15.10 -9.08 13.30
C ARG A 115 15.83 -7.75 13.15
N LEU A 116 16.30 -7.42 11.94
CA LEU A 116 16.93 -6.13 11.66
C LEU A 116 15.96 -4.97 11.93
N PHE A 117 14.71 -5.08 11.47
CA PHE A 117 13.68 -4.06 11.69
C PHE A 117 13.25 -4.00 13.16
N GLU A 118 13.16 -5.15 13.85
CA GLU A 118 12.88 -5.20 15.30
C GLU A 118 13.99 -4.54 16.12
N GLY A 119 15.26 -4.74 15.75
CA GLY A 119 16.40 -4.02 16.32
C GLY A 119 16.31 -2.51 16.13
N ASN A 120 15.63 -2.08 15.06
CA ASN A 120 15.28 -0.71 14.77
C ASN A 120 13.91 -0.31 15.36
N ARG A 121 13.44 -0.97 16.42
CA ARG A 121 12.20 -0.64 17.18
C ARG A 121 10.89 -0.79 16.39
N VAL A 122 10.90 -1.44 15.23
CA VAL A 122 9.67 -1.78 14.50
C VAL A 122 8.99 -2.96 15.17
N LYS A 123 7.68 -2.84 15.43
CA LYS A 123 6.88 -3.92 16.03
C LYS A 123 6.11 -4.67 14.95
N PHE A 124 6.27 -5.98 14.88
CA PHE A 124 5.54 -6.80 13.91
C PHE A 124 4.33 -7.49 14.53
N TYR A 125 3.26 -7.53 13.73
CA TYR A 125 2.02 -8.25 13.98
C TYR A 125 1.81 -9.21 12.81
N MET A 126 2.56 -10.32 12.85
CA MET A 126 2.55 -11.35 11.80
C MET A 126 1.36 -12.30 11.98
N LEU A 127 1.06 -13.06 10.91
CA LEU A 127 -0.11 -13.94 10.84
C LEU A 127 -1.40 -13.23 11.27
N ASN A 128 -1.52 -11.95 10.94
CA ASN A 128 -2.62 -11.08 11.32
C ASN A 128 -3.11 -10.26 10.13
N GLU A 129 -4.36 -9.86 10.22
CA GLU A 129 -5.03 -9.01 9.24
C GLU A 129 -5.74 -7.86 9.95
N VAL A 130 -5.91 -6.75 9.23
CA VAL A 130 -6.77 -5.66 9.68
C VAL A 130 -8.23 -6.10 9.58
N SER A 131 -8.97 -5.94 10.67
CA SER A 131 -10.43 -6.10 10.72
C SER A 131 -11.12 -4.78 10.35
N GLU A 132 -10.71 -3.68 11.00
CA GLU A 132 -11.26 -2.36 10.76
C GLU A 132 -10.28 -1.25 11.16
N MET A 133 -10.47 -0.09 10.56
CA MET A 133 -9.81 1.16 10.92
C MET A 133 -10.86 2.06 11.57
N ARG A 134 -10.54 2.60 12.75
CA ARG A 134 -11.43 3.48 13.50
C ARG A 134 -10.82 4.87 13.56
N GLY A 135 -11.70 5.86 13.54
CA GLY A 135 -11.31 7.26 13.55
C GLY A 135 -12.20 8.11 14.44
N HIS A 136 -11.69 9.30 14.74
CA HIS A 136 -12.39 10.35 15.48
C HIS A 136 -12.40 11.61 14.61
N HIS A 137 -13.56 12.25 14.46
CA HIS A 137 -13.76 13.36 13.50
C HIS A 137 -13.25 13.05 12.08
N GLY A 138 -13.46 11.81 11.61
CA GLY A 138 -13.03 11.38 10.27
C GLY A 138 -11.52 11.20 10.10
N GLN A 139 -10.74 11.20 11.18
CA GLN A 139 -9.29 11.00 11.16
C GLN A 139 -8.89 9.71 11.89
N LEU A 140 -7.93 8.95 11.35
CA LEU A 140 -7.49 7.69 11.93
C LEU A 140 -7.02 7.85 13.38
N LYS A 141 -7.44 6.91 14.23
CA LYS A 141 -6.96 6.78 15.61
C LYS A 141 -6.55 5.36 15.97
N GLU A 142 -7.19 4.36 15.39
CA GLU A 142 -6.93 2.97 15.72
C GLU A 142 -6.99 2.06 14.49
N VAL A 143 -6.16 1.02 14.50
CA VAL A 143 -6.24 -0.13 13.61
C VAL A 143 -6.53 -1.36 14.45
N VAL A 144 -7.68 -1.99 14.19
CA VAL A 144 -8.14 -3.19 14.89
C VAL A 144 -7.78 -4.41 14.06
N LEU A 145 -7.10 -5.37 14.68
CA LEU A 145 -6.72 -6.62 14.03
C LEU A 145 -7.82 -7.68 14.19
N LYS A 146 -7.85 -8.66 13.29
CA LYS A 146 -8.75 -9.83 13.41
C LYS A 146 -8.52 -10.65 14.69
N SER A 147 -7.31 -10.58 15.27
CA SER A 147 -7.03 -11.17 16.59
C SER A 147 -7.70 -10.45 17.77
N GLY A 148 -8.35 -9.30 17.53
CA GLY A 148 -8.95 -8.46 18.58
C GLY A 148 -8.00 -7.42 19.16
N LYS A 149 -6.70 -7.48 18.82
CA LYS A 149 -5.73 -6.46 19.24
C LYS A 149 -6.01 -5.12 18.58
N VAL A 150 -5.94 -4.05 19.36
CA VAL A 150 -6.12 -2.66 18.90
C VAL A 150 -4.78 -1.94 18.94
N LEU A 151 -4.39 -1.34 17.81
CA LEU A 151 -3.18 -0.53 17.68
C LEU A 151 -3.55 0.93 17.58
N ARG A 152 -2.93 1.80 18.38
CA ARG A 152 -3.02 3.25 18.17
C ARG A 152 -2.32 3.61 16.87
N ALA A 153 -3.00 4.37 16.03
CA ALA A 153 -2.52 4.73 14.71
C ALA A 153 -3.00 6.13 14.36
N ASP A 154 -2.08 7.06 14.11
CA ASP A 154 -2.40 8.39 13.60
C ASP A 154 -2.20 8.45 12.09
N VAL A 155 -1.36 7.56 11.55
CA VAL A 155 -1.10 7.38 10.12
C VAL A 155 -1.09 5.89 9.80
N CYS A 156 -1.78 5.49 8.73
CA CYS A 156 -1.75 4.13 8.21
C CYS A 156 -1.29 4.13 6.76
N VAL A 157 -0.38 3.21 6.39
CA VAL A 157 0.07 3.01 5.01
C VAL A 157 -0.26 1.60 4.55
N ILE A 158 -1.01 1.48 3.47
CA ILE A 158 -1.41 0.19 2.88
C ILE A 158 -0.41 -0.18 1.77
N GLY A 159 0.51 -1.09 2.12
CA GLY A 159 1.55 -1.65 1.28
C GLY A 159 1.31 -3.14 0.97
N THR A 160 0.10 -3.53 0.58
CA THR A 160 -0.29 -4.94 0.34
C THR A 160 -0.03 -5.43 -1.09
N GLY A 161 0.87 -4.75 -1.81
CA GLY A 161 1.22 -5.03 -3.20
C GLY A 161 0.32 -4.34 -4.21
N GLU A 162 0.62 -4.56 -5.48
CA GLU A 162 -0.02 -3.89 -6.61
C GLU A 162 -0.65 -4.92 -7.57
N TRP A 163 -1.68 -4.49 -8.30
CA TRP A 163 -2.28 -5.22 -9.40
C TRP A 163 -1.95 -4.51 -10.72
N PRO A 164 -1.63 -5.25 -11.79
CA PRO A 164 -1.39 -4.62 -13.09
C PRO A 164 -2.64 -3.85 -13.55
N ARG A 165 -2.43 -2.74 -14.24
CA ARG A 165 -3.52 -1.92 -14.79
C ARG A 165 -3.96 -2.49 -16.13
N TRP A 166 -4.70 -3.60 -16.08
CA TRP A 166 -5.27 -4.26 -17.26
C TRP A 166 -6.45 -3.53 -17.90
N LEU A 167 -6.87 -2.38 -17.36
CA LEU A 167 -8.12 -1.71 -17.74
C LEU A 167 -8.22 -1.40 -19.24
N LEU A 168 -7.10 -1.27 -19.94
CA LEU A 168 -7.06 -1.06 -21.40
C LEU A 168 -7.30 -2.33 -22.24
N LEU A 169 -7.24 -3.53 -21.64
CA LEU A 169 -7.28 -4.82 -22.33
C LEU A 169 -8.60 -5.60 -22.14
N LEU A 170 -9.60 -5.01 -21.48
CA LEU A 170 -10.82 -5.72 -21.07
C LEU A 170 -12.06 -5.44 -21.94
N LEU A 171 -11.89 -4.91 -23.16
CA LEU A 171 -12.94 -4.79 -24.18
C LEU A 171 -12.35 -5.09 -25.56
#